data_AF-A0A9P6BZJ8-F1
#
_entry.id   AF-A0A9P6BZJ8-F1
#
_cell.length_a   1.000
_cell.length_b   1.000
_cell.length_c   1.000
_cell.angle_alpha   90.00
_cell.angle_beta   90.00
_cell.angle_gamma   90.00
#
_symmetry.space_group_name_H-M   'P 1'
#
loop_
_entity.id
_entity.type
_entity.pdbx_description
1 polymer ?
#
loop_
_entity_poly.entity_id
_entity_poly.type
_entity_poly.pdbx_seq_one_letter_code
_entity_poly.pdbx_strand_id
1 'polypeptide(L)'
;MNRLQLSISALSEEQLRNMVLRVAAQDPYFCDVIAMELGGTESYASDTDDASPTTPTMTRFPLESREKVPKRRGTRPRTLSKTLVHFPPDITGAAESDQEECHYHPGRVETEDYEFLTMNTKGRPYKVVQTVSMWSCCEGDDISPGCVIAPAHLLQHQPVQLRHRRTRAKSGDYPVKRGYRA
;
A
#
# COMPACT_ATOMS: atom_id res chain seq x y z
N MET A 1 -29.75 -3.57 -16.48
CA MET A 1 -28.53 -3.01 -17.10
C MET A 1 -28.43 -1.54 -16.75
N ASN A 2 -27.26 -1.09 -16.27
CA ASN A 2 -27.06 0.28 -15.81
C ASN A 2 -27.05 1.24 -17.01
N ARG A 3 -27.88 2.30 -16.99
CA ARG A 3 -27.96 3.31 -18.06
C ARG A 3 -26.60 3.93 -18.40
N LEU A 4 -25.72 4.05 -17.39
CA LEU A 4 -24.36 4.56 -17.55
C LEU A 4 -23.49 3.65 -18.43
N GLN A 5 -23.58 2.32 -18.26
CA GLN A 5 -22.80 1.38 -19.06
C GLN A 5 -23.20 1.46 -20.53
N LEU A 6 -24.51 1.58 -20.81
CA LEU A 6 -25.01 1.76 -22.17
C LEU A 6 -24.50 3.06 -22.80
N SER A 7 -24.51 4.17 -22.06
CA SER A 7 -23.99 5.44 -22.59
C SER A 7 -22.49 5.38 -22.85
N ILE A 8 -21.71 4.76 -21.96
CA ILE A 8 -20.26 4.60 -22.14
C ILE A 8 -19.96 3.71 -23.36
N SER A 9 -20.69 2.61 -23.53
CA SER A 9 -20.50 1.71 -24.68
C SER A 9 -20.90 2.33 -26.03
N ALA A 10 -21.70 3.38 -26.02
CA ALA A 10 -22.11 4.10 -27.23
C ALA A 10 -21.10 5.17 -27.67
N LEU A 11 -20.11 5.50 -26.83
CA LEU A 11 -19.07 6.49 -27.16
C LEU A 11 -18.02 5.88 -28.09
N SER A 12 -17.47 6.70 -28.98
CA SER A 12 -16.27 6.32 -29.71
C SER A 12 -15.06 6.28 -28.77
N GLU A 13 -14.03 5.54 -29.15
CA GLU A 13 -12.78 5.48 -28.39
C GLU A 13 -12.15 6.87 -28.21
N GLU A 14 -12.20 7.71 -29.25
CA GLU A 14 -11.71 9.09 -29.20
C GLU A 14 -12.49 9.95 -28.18
N GLN A 15 -13.82 9.82 -28.13
CA GLN A 15 -14.65 10.53 -27.16
C GLN A 15 -14.36 10.07 -25.74
N LEU A 16 -14.19 8.77 -25.53
CA LEU A 16 -13.85 8.20 -24.23
C LEU A 16 -12.48 8.70 -23.76
N ARG A 17 -11.46 8.67 -24.62
CA ARG A 17 -10.12 9.20 -24.33
C ARG A 17 -10.16 10.68 -23.95
N ASN A 18 -10.86 11.50 -24.72
CA ASN A 18 -11.01 12.93 -24.41
C ASN A 18 -11.71 13.17 -23.07
N MET A 19 -12.73 12.37 -22.74
CA MET A 19 -13.43 12.47 -21.46
C MET A 19 -12.52 12.10 -20.29
N VAL A 20 -11.77 11.01 -20.40
CA VAL A 20 -10.77 10.56 -19.40
C VAL A 20 -9.70 11.63 -19.18
N LEU A 21 -9.15 12.21 -20.25
CA LEU A 21 -8.14 13.27 -20.16
C LEU A 21 -8.65 14.53 -19.45
N ARG A 22 -9.90 14.93 -19.71
CA ARG A 22 -10.51 16.06 -19.00
C ARG A 22 -10.68 15.80 -17.51
N VAL A 23 -11.06 14.57 -17.13
CA VAL A 23 -11.19 14.19 -15.72
C VAL A 23 -9.81 14.18 -15.05
N ALA A 24 -8.80 13.61 -15.71
CA ALA A 24 -7.41 13.63 -15.24
C ALA A 24 -6.83 15.05 -15.08
N ALA A 25 -7.24 16.00 -15.93
CA ALA A 25 -6.82 17.40 -15.82
C ALA A 25 -7.48 18.13 -14.63
N GLN A 26 -8.66 17.68 -14.20
CA GLN A 26 -9.37 18.27 -13.05
C GLN A 26 -8.95 17.63 -11.73
N ASP A 27 -8.61 16.34 -11.75
CA ASP A 27 -8.20 15.57 -10.58
C ASP A 27 -6.86 14.87 -10.84
N PRO A 28 -5.75 15.35 -10.24
CA PRO A 28 -4.42 14.77 -10.45
C PRO A 28 -4.31 13.34 -9.90
N TYR A 29 -5.15 12.94 -8.94
CA TYR A 29 -5.13 11.60 -8.35
C TYR A 29 -5.85 10.56 -9.21
N PHE A 30 -6.65 11.00 -10.19
CA PHE A 30 -7.40 10.13 -11.08
C PHE A 30 -6.47 9.20 -11.90
N CYS A 31 -5.31 9.71 -12.32
CA CYS A 31 -4.30 8.92 -13.02
C CYS A 31 -3.73 7.79 -12.16
N ASP A 32 -3.49 8.06 -10.87
CA ASP A 32 -2.93 7.06 -9.94
C ASP A 32 -3.92 5.93 -9.69
N VAL A 33 -5.21 6.27 -9.52
CA VAL A 33 -6.29 5.27 -9.37
C VAL A 33 -6.40 4.39 -10.61
N ILE A 34 -6.37 4.98 -11.81
CA ILE A 34 -6.37 4.20 -13.07
C ILE A 34 -5.13 3.31 -13.17
N ALA A 35 -3.95 3.81 -12.80
CA ALA A 35 -2.71 3.05 -12.84
C ALA A 35 -2.73 1.87 -11.86
N MET A 36 -3.30 2.04 -10.66
CA MET A 36 -3.47 0.95 -9.70
C MET A 36 -4.43 -0.12 -10.22
N GLU A 37 -5.56 0.28 -10.81
CA GLU A 37 -6.55 -0.66 -11.34
C GLU A 37 -6.01 -1.43 -12.55
N LEU A 38 -5.32 -0.75 -13.48
CA LEU A 38 -4.71 -1.39 -14.65
C LEU A 38 -3.49 -2.24 -14.27
N GLY A 39 -2.63 -1.74 -13.38
CA GLY A 39 -1.41 -2.42 -12.92
C GLY A 39 -1.66 -3.61 -12.01
N GLY A 40 -2.85 -3.72 -11.39
CA GLY A 40 -3.25 -4.88 -10.59
C GLY A 40 -3.58 -6.14 -11.41
N THR A 41 -3.66 -6.04 -12.74
CA THR A 41 -4.08 -7.14 -13.62
C THR A 41 -2.93 -7.98 -14.17
N GLU A 42 -1.68 -7.71 -13.79
CA GLU A 42 -0.54 -8.60 -14.08
C GLU A 42 -0.39 -9.69 -13.00
N SER A 43 -1.45 -10.46 -12.78
CA SER A 43 -1.40 -11.69 -12.00
C SER A 43 -1.26 -12.88 -12.94
N TYR A 44 -0.01 -13.22 -13.26
CA TYR A 44 0.48 -14.55 -13.64
C TYR A 44 -0.21 -15.25 -14.83
N ALA A 45 0.03 -14.78 -16.05
CA ALA A 45 -0.20 -15.59 -17.24
C ALA A 45 0.84 -15.31 -18.33
N SER A 46 2.00 -15.98 -18.25
CA SER A 46 2.78 -16.54 -19.37
C SER A 46 4.04 -17.19 -18.78
N ASP A 47 4.02 -18.51 -18.62
CA ASP A 47 4.66 -19.52 -19.49
C ASP A 47 6.16 -19.71 -19.25
N THR A 48 6.47 -20.76 -18.48
CA THR A 48 7.61 -21.63 -18.79
C THR A 48 7.20 -23.08 -18.53
N ASP A 49 7.66 -23.92 -19.44
CA ASP A 49 7.19 -25.27 -19.76
C ASP A 49 7.25 -26.33 -18.65
N ASP A 50 6.34 -27.30 -18.79
CA ASP A 50 6.52 -28.74 -18.55
C ASP A 50 7.23 -29.18 -17.25
N ALA A 51 6.45 -29.30 -16.16
CA ALA A 51 6.82 -30.19 -15.06
C ALA A 51 5.57 -30.82 -14.42
N SER A 52 5.55 -32.15 -14.41
CA SER A 52 4.50 -33.00 -13.86
C SER A 52 4.08 -32.64 -12.43
N PRO A 53 2.80 -32.81 -12.05
CA PRO A 53 2.31 -32.51 -10.71
C PRO A 53 2.79 -33.57 -9.72
N THR A 54 3.94 -33.33 -9.09
CA THR A 54 4.37 -34.15 -7.95
C THR A 54 3.72 -33.62 -6.68
N THR A 55 2.88 -34.46 -6.09
CA THR A 55 2.18 -34.28 -4.82
C THR A 55 3.11 -33.85 -3.68
N PRO A 56 2.75 -32.86 -2.86
CA PRO A 56 3.51 -32.56 -1.65
C PRO A 56 3.22 -33.62 -0.59
N THR A 57 4.07 -34.64 -0.54
CA THR A 57 4.14 -35.57 0.60
C THR A 57 4.78 -34.82 1.77
N MET A 58 4.00 -34.66 2.85
CA MET A 58 4.47 -34.14 4.13
C MET A 58 5.45 -35.12 4.77
N THR A 59 6.75 -34.92 4.56
CA THR A 59 7.79 -35.68 5.26
C THR A 59 8.32 -34.88 6.45
N ARG A 60 8.15 -35.47 7.62
CA ARG A 60 8.57 -34.99 8.94
C ARG A 60 10.09 -35.10 9.10
N PHE A 61 10.77 -33.99 9.47
CA PHE A 61 12.03 -33.82 10.26
C PHE A 61 13.29 -34.64 9.84
N PRO A 62 14.55 -34.14 9.98
CA PRO A 62 15.11 -33.59 11.23
C PRO A 62 16.06 -32.38 11.10
N LEU A 63 16.36 -31.82 12.28
CA LEU A 63 17.31 -30.73 12.53
C LEU A 63 18.67 -30.98 11.88
N GLU A 64 19.19 -29.99 11.15
CA GLU A 64 20.62 -29.70 11.15
C GLU A 64 20.87 -28.19 11.16
N SER A 65 21.66 -27.80 12.15
CA SER A 65 22.21 -26.48 12.39
C SER A 65 23.07 -26.03 11.22
N ARG A 66 22.73 -24.88 10.63
CA ARG A 66 23.70 -24.06 9.91
C ARG A 66 23.52 -22.61 10.30
N GLU A 67 24.43 -22.13 11.14
CA GLU A 67 24.69 -20.71 11.38
C GLU A 67 24.82 -20.00 10.02
N LYS A 68 23.79 -19.24 9.67
CA LYS A 68 23.86 -18.29 8.55
C LYS A 68 24.07 -16.91 9.13
N VAL A 69 25.31 -16.45 9.00
CA VAL A 69 25.77 -15.07 9.17
C VAL A 69 24.74 -14.08 8.61
N PRO A 70 24.34 -13.03 9.35
CA PRO A 70 23.40 -12.05 8.85
C PRO A 70 24.05 -11.22 7.72
N LYS A 71 23.63 -11.46 6.48
CA LYS A 71 23.87 -10.56 5.35
C LYS A 71 23.21 -9.22 5.68
N ARG A 72 24.02 -8.23 6.07
CA ARG A 72 23.65 -6.83 6.11
C ARG A 72 23.25 -6.40 4.69
N ARG A 73 21.95 -6.36 4.39
CA ARG A 73 21.46 -5.58 3.25
C ARG A 73 21.60 -4.12 3.63
N GLY A 74 22.56 -3.45 2.98
CA GLY A 74 22.75 -2.02 3.11
C GLY A 74 21.49 -1.29 2.67
N THR A 75 20.90 -0.55 3.60
CA THR A 75 19.98 0.54 3.33
C THR A 75 20.76 1.58 2.53
N ARG A 76 20.64 1.56 1.19
CA ARG A 76 20.98 2.73 0.39
C ARG A 76 19.82 3.71 0.55
N PRO A 77 20.06 4.94 1.04
CA PRO A 77 19.10 6.00 0.89
C PRO A 77 18.99 6.29 -0.60
N ARG A 78 17.80 6.14 -1.18
CA ARG A 78 17.46 6.78 -2.45
C ARG A 78 17.31 8.28 -2.14
N THR A 79 18.43 8.99 -2.09
CA THR A 79 18.38 10.44 -2.24
C THR A 79 17.96 10.69 -3.67
N LEU A 80 16.70 11.09 -3.87
CA LEU A 80 16.27 11.73 -5.11
C LEU A 80 17.18 12.95 -5.29
N SER A 81 18.07 12.86 -6.26
CA SER A 81 18.92 13.95 -6.71
C SER A 81 18.01 15.07 -7.21
N LYS A 82 17.84 16.10 -6.38
CA LYS A 82 17.44 17.45 -6.79
C LYS A 82 18.49 17.97 -7.76
N THR A 83 18.37 17.65 -9.04
CA THR A 83 18.97 18.48 -10.09
C THR A 83 18.09 19.71 -10.23
N LEU A 84 18.39 20.71 -9.39
CA LEU A 84 17.93 22.08 -9.56
C LEU A 84 18.53 22.60 -10.86
N VAL A 85 17.73 22.62 -11.92
CA VAL A 85 18.01 23.46 -13.07
C VAL A 85 17.72 24.88 -12.61
N HIS A 86 18.79 25.64 -12.33
CA HIS A 86 18.70 27.06 -12.00
C HIS A 86 18.17 27.82 -13.21
N PHE A 87 16.86 28.08 -13.23
CA PHE A 87 16.31 29.16 -14.02
C PHE A 87 16.47 30.47 -13.23
N PRO A 88 16.93 31.57 -13.85
CA PRO A 88 16.96 32.86 -13.18
C PRO A 88 15.52 33.29 -12.83
N PRO A 89 15.27 33.82 -11.63
CA PRO A 89 13.95 34.27 -11.24
C PRO A 89 13.58 35.55 -12.00
N ASP A 90 12.49 35.51 -12.75
CA ASP A 90 11.85 36.71 -13.29
C ASP A 90 11.26 37.53 -12.13
N ILE A 91 11.77 38.73 -11.98
CA ILE A 91 11.61 39.61 -10.80
C ILE A 91 10.29 40.40 -10.82
N THR A 92 9.30 39.95 -11.59
CA THR A 92 8.03 40.67 -11.81
C THR A 92 6.86 39.73 -11.63
N GLY A 93 6.63 39.29 -10.40
CA GLY A 93 5.40 38.62 -9.99
C GLY A 93 5.20 38.90 -8.51
N ALA A 94 4.05 39.46 -8.16
CA ALA A 94 3.68 39.71 -6.77
C ALA A 94 3.95 38.45 -5.94
N ALA A 95 4.69 38.62 -4.84
CA ALA A 95 4.99 37.56 -3.89
C ALA A 95 3.71 37.16 -3.15
N GLU A 96 2.85 36.41 -3.82
CA GLU A 96 1.95 35.49 -3.15
C GLU A 96 2.86 34.44 -2.52
N SER A 97 3.18 34.68 -1.25
CA SER A 97 3.87 33.72 -0.42
C SER A 97 2.96 32.51 -0.30
N ASP A 98 3.09 31.56 -1.24
CA ASP A 98 2.56 30.20 -1.14
C ASP A 98 3.08 29.61 0.17
N GLN A 99 2.30 29.77 1.23
CA GLN A 99 2.59 29.13 2.49
C GLN A 99 2.40 27.64 2.24
N GLU A 100 3.50 26.90 2.09
CA GLU A 100 3.46 25.46 1.91
C GLU A 100 2.62 24.83 3.04
N GLU A 101 1.42 24.37 2.70
CA GLU A 101 0.53 23.67 3.61
C GLU A 101 1.05 22.24 3.77
N CYS A 102 1.37 21.85 5.00
CA CYS A 102 1.79 20.49 5.34
C CYS A 102 0.59 19.71 5.84
N HIS A 103 0.33 18.56 5.21
CA HIS A 103 -0.67 17.60 5.64
C HIS A 103 0.00 16.49 6.45
N TYR A 104 -0.50 16.22 7.66
CA TYR A 104 -0.01 15.10 8.47
C TYR A 104 -1.11 14.47 9.32
N HIS A 105 -0.83 13.26 9.82
CA HIS A 105 -1.67 12.54 10.76
C HIS A 105 -1.05 12.62 12.17
N PRO A 106 -1.71 13.23 13.17
CA PRO A 106 -1.20 13.26 14.54
C PRO A 106 -1.34 11.92 15.26
N GLY A 107 -2.13 11.00 14.72
CA GLY A 107 -2.33 9.64 15.22
C GLY A 107 -1.18 8.70 14.87
N ARG A 108 -1.34 7.43 15.22
CA ARG A 108 -0.48 6.33 14.76
C ARG A 108 -1.28 5.44 13.81
N VAL A 109 -0.61 4.72 12.92
CA VAL A 109 -1.25 3.64 12.17
C VAL A 109 -1.50 2.47 13.12
N GLU A 110 -2.76 2.03 13.17
CA GLU A 110 -3.21 0.84 13.87
C GLU A 110 -3.63 -0.19 12.85
N THR A 111 -3.38 -1.46 13.17
CA THR A 111 -3.65 -2.59 12.28
C THR A 111 -4.61 -3.54 12.97
N GLU A 112 -5.73 -3.82 12.31
CA GLU A 112 -6.79 -4.70 12.79
C GLU A 112 -7.01 -5.85 11.81
N ASP A 113 -7.10 -7.07 12.36
CA ASP A 113 -7.36 -8.27 11.57
C ASP A 113 -8.87 -8.58 11.60
N TYR A 114 -9.48 -8.59 10.42
CA TYR A 114 -10.89 -8.91 10.23
C TYR A 114 -11.04 -10.31 9.64
N GLU A 115 -11.96 -11.08 10.20
CA GLU A 115 -12.22 -12.45 9.77
C GLU A 115 -13.55 -12.54 9.01
N PHE A 116 -13.48 -12.95 7.75
CA PHE A 116 -14.64 -13.12 6.89
C PHE A 116 -14.85 -14.60 6.56
N LEU A 117 -16.12 -15.03 6.61
CA LEU A 117 -16.51 -16.35 6.11
C LEU A 117 -17.01 -16.20 4.68
N THR A 118 -16.24 -16.71 3.73
CA THR A 118 -16.57 -16.67 2.30
C THR A 118 -16.92 -18.08 1.81
N MET A 119 -17.76 -18.19 0.79
CA MET A 119 -18.07 -19.47 0.15
C MET A 119 -17.19 -19.67 -1.08
N ASN A 120 -16.59 -20.85 -1.21
CA ASN A 120 -15.86 -21.19 -2.43
C ASN A 120 -16.84 -21.59 -3.56
N THR A 121 -16.29 -21.84 -4.75
CA THR A 121 -17.07 -22.28 -5.93
C THR A 121 -17.82 -23.60 -5.73
N LYS A 122 -17.47 -24.39 -4.70
CA LYS A 122 -18.12 -25.65 -4.31
C LYS A 122 -19.13 -25.46 -3.17
N GLY A 123 -19.46 -24.22 -2.79
CA GLY A 123 -20.38 -23.89 -1.71
C GLY A 123 -19.88 -24.24 -0.31
N ARG A 124 -18.57 -24.47 -0.13
CA ARG A 124 -17.99 -24.72 1.19
C ARG A 124 -17.51 -23.41 1.82
N PRO A 125 -17.81 -23.16 3.10
CA PRO A 125 -17.31 -21.99 3.79
C PRO A 125 -15.80 -22.13 4.00
N TYR A 126 -15.08 -21.03 3.81
CA TYR A 126 -13.68 -20.89 4.17
C TYR A 126 -13.46 -19.52 4.83
N LYS A 127 -12.49 -19.47 5.73
CA LYS A 127 -12.15 -18.26 6.48
C LYS A 127 -11.10 -17.47 5.70
N VAL A 128 -11.37 -16.20 5.47
CA VAL A 128 -10.43 -15.22 4.93
C VAL A 128 -10.12 -14.24 6.05
N VAL A 129 -8.83 -14.10 6.38
CA VAL A 129 -8.37 -13.06 7.31
C VAL A 129 -7.83 -11.91 6.46
N GLN A 130 -8.40 -10.72 6.63
CA GLN A 130 -7.96 -9.51 5.98
C GLN A 130 -7.46 -8.53 7.03
N THR A 131 -6.24 -8.07 6.85
CA THR A 131 -5.61 -7.09 7.71
C THR A 131 -5.88 -5.69 7.15
N VAL A 132 -6.46 -4.81 7.96
CA VAL A 132 -6.75 -3.41 7.60
C VAL A 132 -5.90 -2.49 8.47
N SER A 133 -5.25 -1.52 7.85
CA SER A 133 -4.44 -0.50 8.53
C SER A 133 -5.11 0.85 8.43
N MET A 134 -5.34 1.52 9.55
CA MET A 134 -5.98 2.85 9.60
C MET A 134 -5.27 3.77 10.59
N TRP A 135 -5.33 5.07 10.37
CA TRP A 135 -4.82 6.05 11.32
C TRP A 135 -5.72 6.18 12.53
N SER A 136 -5.16 6.28 13.74
CA SER A 136 -5.96 6.46 14.95
C SER A 136 -6.62 7.84 15.07
N CYS A 137 -6.23 8.80 14.21
CA CYS A 137 -6.77 10.17 14.21
C CYS A 137 -7.93 10.37 13.21
N CYS A 138 -8.15 9.45 12.29
CA CYS A 138 -9.20 9.52 11.27
C CYS A 138 -9.39 8.15 10.61
N GLU A 139 -10.52 7.89 9.96
CA GLU A 139 -10.79 6.62 9.25
C GLU A 139 -10.01 6.46 7.92
N GLY A 140 -8.90 7.19 7.76
CA GLY A 140 -8.01 7.07 6.60
C GLY A 140 -7.07 5.88 6.74
N ASP A 141 -6.75 5.24 5.62
CA ASP A 141 -5.77 4.17 5.52
C ASP A 141 -4.31 4.70 5.62
N ASP A 142 -3.32 3.81 5.60
CA ASP A 142 -1.90 4.17 5.74
C ASP A 142 -1.34 4.99 4.57
N ILE A 143 -2.04 5.02 3.43
CA ILE A 143 -1.70 5.83 2.25
C ILE A 143 -2.51 7.14 2.16
N SER A 144 -3.49 7.34 3.04
CA SER A 144 -4.36 8.52 3.02
C SER A 144 -3.58 9.80 3.32
N PRO A 145 -3.90 10.93 2.65
CA PRO A 145 -3.31 12.22 2.96
C PRO A 145 -3.61 12.62 4.42
N GLY A 146 -2.71 13.41 5.02
CA GLY A 146 -2.82 13.85 6.40
C GLY A 146 -4.15 14.54 6.70
N CYS A 147 -4.80 14.17 7.81
CA CYS A 147 -6.09 14.75 8.20
C CYS A 147 -5.98 16.12 8.91
N VAL A 148 -4.76 16.55 9.22
CA VAL A 148 -4.46 17.87 9.78
C VAL A 148 -3.61 18.67 8.80
N ILE A 149 -4.04 19.91 8.55
CA ILE A 149 -3.32 20.90 7.75
C ILE A 149 -2.63 21.86 8.73
N ALA A 150 -1.33 22.03 8.60
CA ALA A 150 -0.59 23.05 9.33
C ALA A 150 0.36 23.80 8.40
N PRO A 151 0.59 25.10 8.65
CA PRO A 151 1.65 25.83 7.97
C PRO A 151 3.01 25.15 8.21
N ALA A 152 3.79 24.91 7.14
CA ALA A 152 5.09 24.23 7.22
C ALA A 152 6.06 24.84 8.24
N HIS A 153 5.99 26.16 8.45
CA HIS A 153 6.85 26.88 9.38
C HIS A 153 6.64 26.50 10.85
N LEU A 154 5.47 25.95 11.23
CA LEU A 154 5.20 25.52 12.60
C LEU A 154 5.81 24.15 12.94
N LEU A 155 6.08 23.31 11.93
CA LEU A 155 6.61 21.95 12.13
C LEU A 155 8.15 21.91 12.25
N GLN A 156 8.87 22.93 11.79
CA GLN A 156 10.33 22.97 11.82
C GLN A 156 10.93 23.09 13.24
N HIS A 157 10.14 23.47 14.24
CA HIS A 157 10.63 23.74 15.60
C HIS A 157 10.39 22.62 16.61
N GLN A 158 9.73 21.51 16.26
CA GLN A 158 9.68 20.35 17.15
C GLN A 158 10.89 19.44 16.91
N PRO A 159 11.82 19.30 17.88
CA PRO A 159 12.80 18.23 17.81
C PRO A 159 12.03 16.91 17.88
N VAL A 160 11.97 16.20 16.75
CA VAL A 160 11.42 14.86 16.64
C VAL A 160 12.19 13.97 17.61
N GLN A 161 11.67 13.84 18.83
CA GLN A 161 12.12 12.85 19.79
C GLN A 161 11.65 11.50 19.24
N LEU A 162 12.41 10.98 18.27
CA LEU A 162 12.35 9.62 17.75
C LEU A 162 12.66 8.66 18.91
N ARG A 163 11.69 8.52 19.81
CA ARG A 163 11.69 7.48 20.83
C ARG A 163 11.45 6.18 20.10
N HIS A 164 12.54 5.57 19.65
CA HIS A 164 12.60 4.16 19.26
C HIS A 164 12.23 3.30 20.48
N ARG A 165 10.93 3.23 20.78
CA ARG A 165 10.36 2.19 21.64
C ARG A 165 10.47 0.89 20.86
N ARG A 166 11.58 0.18 21.04
CA ARG A 166 11.69 -1.24 20.71
C ARG A 166 10.58 -1.97 21.47
N THR A 167 9.48 -2.28 20.80
CA THR A 167 8.49 -3.23 21.29
C THR A 167 9.17 -4.59 21.32
N ARG A 168 9.57 -5.00 22.53
CA ARG A 168 10.08 -6.35 22.79
C ARG A 168 8.90 -7.30 22.58
N ALA A 169 8.83 -7.93 21.41
CA ALA A 169 7.88 -8.98 21.11
C ALA A 169 7.94 -10.05 22.22
N LYS A 170 6.88 -10.16 23.02
CA LYS A 170 6.65 -11.32 23.88
C LYS A 170 6.23 -12.45 22.94
N SER A 171 7.15 -13.37 22.66
CA SER A 171 6.83 -14.66 22.08
C SER A 171 5.89 -15.39 23.05
N GLY A 172 4.59 -15.35 22.75
CA GLY A 172 3.61 -16.18 23.42
C GLY A 172 3.79 -17.62 22.97
N ASP A 173 4.38 -18.44 23.84
CA ASP A 173 4.34 -19.90 23.72
C ASP A 173 2.88 -20.35 23.86
N TYR A 174 2.24 -20.64 22.72
CA TYR A 174 0.95 -21.34 22.72
C TYR A 174 1.22 -22.84 22.91
N PRO A 175 0.64 -23.49 23.94
CA PRO A 175 0.78 -24.92 24.13
C PRO A 175 0.04 -25.69 23.03
N VAL A 176 0.80 -26.38 22.19
CA VAL A 176 0.30 -27.33 21.19
C VAL A 176 -0.35 -28.51 21.92
N LYS A 177 -1.68 -28.50 22.04
CA LYS A 177 -2.43 -29.68 22.49
C LYS A 177 -2.45 -30.72 21.37
N ARG A 178 -1.59 -31.75 21.48
CA ARG A 178 -1.72 -33.01 20.71
C ARG A 178 -2.91 -33.79 21.25
N GLY A 179 -4.02 -33.79 20.53
CA GLY A 179 -5.15 -34.69 20.76
C GLY A 179 -4.83 -36.10 20.24
N TYR A 180 -5.02 -37.08 21.12
CA TYR A 180 -4.79 -38.50 20.91
C TYR A 180 -5.82 -39.10 19.94
N ARG A 181 -5.37 -40.02 19.07
CA ARG A 181 -6.24 -41.02 18.44
C ARG A 181 -6.43 -42.17 19.42
N ALA A 182 -7.69 -42.55 19.64
CA ALA A 182 -8.10 -43.91 19.97
C ALA A 182 -9.22 -44.26 18.99
#